data_AF-A0A7S4HDW6-F1
#
_entry.id   AF-A0A7S4HDW6-F1
#
_cell.length_a   1.000
_cell.length_b   1.000
_cell.length_c   1.000
_cell.angle_alpha   90.00
_cell.angle_beta   90.00
_cell.angle_gamma   90.00
#
_symmetry.space_group_name_H-M   'P 1'
#
loop_
_entity.id
_entity.type
_entity.pdbx_description
1 polymer ?
#
loop_
_entity_poly.entity_id
_entity_poly.type
_entity_poly.pdbx_seq_one_letter_code
_entity_poly.pdbx_strand_id
1 'polypeptide(L)'
;MMVIEETCWDAVPEHYRRLDRSLGRLGQPPLPYDACVVRISTWMGGDRDGNPNVTARVTQKTVALMRARAAILYAAEVEKLLYELSHTGPISQEMRAAVAKYTGEQTPGERRKVFTDDADYGV
;
A
#
# COMPACT_ATOMS: atom_id res chain seq x y z
N MET A 1 12.86 -3.22 -10.37
CA MET A 1 12.05 -3.02 -9.14
C MET A 1 12.89 -2.44 -8.01
N MET A 2 14.17 -2.79 -7.87
CA MET A 2 15.10 -2.20 -6.88
C MET A 2 14.95 -0.70 -6.65
N VAL A 3 14.99 0.14 -7.71
CA VAL A 3 14.80 1.61 -7.57
C VAL A 3 13.46 1.98 -6.94
N ILE A 4 12.39 1.23 -7.25
CA ILE A 4 11.09 1.45 -6.61
C ILE A 4 11.18 1.08 -5.13
N GLU A 5 11.70 -0.11 -4.83
CA GLU A 5 11.73 -0.70 -3.48
C GLU A 5 12.66 0.03 -2.52
N GLU A 6 13.85 0.40 -2.97
CA GLU A 6 14.92 0.96 -2.12
C GLU A 6 14.95 2.50 -2.10
N THR A 7 14.18 3.16 -2.97
CA THR A 7 14.23 4.62 -3.07
C THR A 7 12.86 5.24 -3.24
N CYS A 8 12.14 4.92 -4.32
CA CYS A 8 10.88 5.62 -4.59
C CYS A 8 9.80 5.33 -3.55
N TRP A 9 9.81 4.14 -2.93
CA TRP A 9 8.82 3.72 -1.94
C TRP A 9 8.74 4.70 -0.76
N ASP A 10 9.89 5.14 -0.25
CA ASP A 10 9.97 6.10 0.85
C ASP A 10 9.99 7.55 0.37
N ALA A 11 10.68 7.83 -0.74
CA ALA A 11 10.89 9.18 -1.24
C ALA A 11 9.60 9.83 -1.75
N VAL A 12 8.68 9.06 -2.36
CA VAL A 12 7.42 9.60 -2.91
C VAL A 12 6.49 10.09 -1.80
N PRO A 13 6.17 9.31 -0.75
CA PRO A 13 5.41 9.81 0.40
C PRO A 13 6.06 11.01 1.08
N GLU A 14 7.39 11.02 1.25
CA GLU A 14 8.09 12.16 1.82
C GLU A 14 7.94 13.42 0.97
N HIS A 15 8.03 13.27 -0.35
CA HIS A 15 7.80 14.37 -1.29
C HIS A 15 6.38 14.94 -1.15
N TYR A 16 5.35 14.10 -1.03
CA TYR A 16 3.97 14.55 -0.78
C TYR A 16 3.85 15.34 0.53
N ARG A 17 4.44 14.86 1.63
CA ARG A 17 4.46 15.60 2.90
C ARG A 17 5.17 16.95 2.78
N ARG A 18 6.24 17.04 1.98
CA ARG A 18 6.94 18.31 1.69
C ARG A 18 6.08 19.26 0.87
N LEU A 19 5.32 18.72 -0.08
CA LEU A 19 4.40 19.48 -0.91
C LEU A 19 3.26 20.06 -0.07
N ASP A 20 2.63 19.27 0.80
CA ASP A 20 1.60 19.74 1.74
C ASP A 20 2.12 20.86 2.65
N ARG A 21 3.33 20.71 3.21
CA ARG A 21 3.97 21.77 4.01
C ARG A 21 4.18 23.05 3.21
N SER A 22 4.49 22.93 1.93
CA SER A 22 4.71 24.07 1.04
C SER A 22 3.39 24.76 0.70
N LEU A 23 2.34 23.99 0.42
CA LEU A 23 0.98 24.50 0.22
C LEU A 23 0.47 25.25 1.47
N GLY A 24 0.69 24.69 2.66
CA GLY A 24 0.31 25.33 3.91
C GLY A 24 0.98 26.70 4.12
N ARG A 25 2.26 26.86 3.73
CA ARG A 25 2.95 28.17 3.79
C ARG A 25 2.36 29.21 2.84
N LEU A 26 1.67 28.77 1.79
CA LEU A 26 0.97 29.63 0.83
C LEU A 26 -0.51 29.84 1.19
N GLY A 27 -0.95 29.35 2.35
CA GLY A 27 -2.36 29.42 2.77
C GLY A 27 -3.29 28.53 1.94
N GLN A 28 -2.75 27.51 1.26
CA GLN A 28 -3.51 26.56 0.45
C GLN A 28 -3.82 25.29 1.24
N PRO A 29 -4.93 24.59 0.93
CA PRO A 29 -5.22 23.28 1.52
C PRO A 29 -4.15 22.25 1.12
N PRO A 30 -3.98 21.16 1.90
CA PRO A 30 -3.15 20.03 1.49
C PRO A 30 -3.72 19.36 0.25
N LEU A 31 -2.92 18.50 -0.38
CA LEU A 31 -3.39 17.73 -1.52
C LEU A 31 -4.55 16.80 -1.12
N PRO A 32 -5.53 16.59 -2.03
CA PRO A 32 -6.49 15.50 -1.90
C PRO A 32 -5.77 14.15 -1.71
N TYR A 33 -6.36 13.26 -0.91
CA TYR A 33 -5.74 11.96 -0.61
C TYR A 33 -5.60 11.06 -1.85
N ASP A 34 -6.42 11.29 -2.88
CA ASP A 34 -6.44 10.57 -4.16
C ASP A 34 -5.62 11.27 -5.25
N ALA A 35 -4.93 12.38 -4.92
CA ALA A 35 -4.10 13.10 -5.87
C ALA A 35 -2.88 12.27 -6.31
N CYS A 36 -2.77 12.01 -7.62
CA CYS A 36 -1.64 11.34 -8.23
C CYS A 36 -0.72 12.36 -8.94
N VAL A 37 0.12 13.05 -8.15
CA VAL A 37 1.13 14.00 -8.64
C VAL A 37 2.31 13.28 -9.32
N VAL A 38 2.67 12.09 -8.84
CA VAL A 38 3.77 11.28 -9.39
C VAL A 38 3.23 9.93 -9.87
N ARG A 39 3.51 9.60 -11.14
CA ARG A 39 3.25 8.29 -11.74
C ARG A 39 4.53 7.73 -12.35
N ILE A 40 4.88 6.50 -11.98
CA ILE A 40 6.09 5.83 -12.48
C ILE A 40 5.70 4.77 -13.50
N SER A 41 6.42 4.74 -14.61
CA SER A 41 6.28 3.74 -15.68
C SER A 41 7.65 3.16 -16.04
N THR A 42 7.65 1.97 -16.65
CA THR A 42 8.88 1.32 -17.10
C THR A 42 8.68 0.70 -18.48
N TRP A 43 9.74 0.71 -19.27
CA TRP A 43 9.83 0.02 -20.55
C TRP A 43 10.40 -1.39 -20.42
N MET A 44 10.97 -1.73 -19.25
CA MET A 44 11.55 -3.05 -19.00
C MET A 44 10.51 -4.16 -19.20
N GLY A 45 10.84 -5.12 -20.06
CA GLY A 45 9.96 -6.23 -20.43
C GLY A 45 8.80 -5.84 -21.35
N GLY A 46 8.65 -4.57 -21.72
CA GLY A 46 7.60 -4.06 -22.60
C GLY A 46 8.11 -3.57 -23.95
N ASP A 47 9.26 -2.90 -23.99
CA ASP A 47 9.84 -2.40 -25.23
C ASP A 47 10.42 -3.53 -26.09
N ARG A 48 9.88 -3.68 -27.29
CA ARG A 48 10.19 -4.77 -28.24
C ARG A 48 10.89 -4.27 -29.49
N ASP A 49 11.09 -2.96 -29.62
CA ASP A 49 11.63 -2.38 -30.84
C ASP A 49 13.07 -2.86 -31.07
N GLY A 50 13.30 -3.49 -32.21
CA GLY A 50 14.59 -4.11 -32.55
C GLY A 50 15.06 -5.25 -31.64
N ASN A 51 14.24 -5.73 -30.68
CA ASN A 51 14.65 -6.74 -29.71
C ASN A 51 13.77 -8.00 -29.74
N PRO A 52 14.17 -9.06 -30.49
CA PRO A 52 13.38 -10.28 -30.60
C PRO A 52 13.27 -11.07 -29.29
N ASN A 53 14.11 -10.78 -28.28
CA ASN A 53 14.07 -11.46 -26.99
C ASN A 53 12.90 -10.99 -26.10
N VAL A 54 12.37 -9.80 -26.34
CA VAL A 54 11.18 -9.31 -25.62
C VAL A 54 9.95 -9.85 -26.34
N THR A 55 9.51 -11.04 -25.90
CA THR A 55 8.30 -11.69 -26.42
C THR A 55 7.06 -11.31 -25.60
N ALA A 56 5.85 -11.55 -26.13
CA ALA A 56 4.62 -11.37 -25.36
C ALA A 56 4.62 -12.15 -24.02
N ARG A 57 5.24 -13.34 -24.01
CA ARG A 57 5.43 -14.15 -22.79
C ARG A 57 6.36 -13.49 -21.79
N VAL A 58 7.41 -12.80 -22.26
CA VAL A 58 8.29 -12.01 -21.39
C VAL A 58 7.51 -10.86 -20.76
N THR A 59 6.77 -10.08 -21.56
CA THR A 59 5.93 -8.98 -21.05
C THR A 59 4.93 -9.45 -20.00
N GLN A 60 4.23 -10.55 -20.25
CA GLN A 60 3.29 -11.13 -19.30
C GLN A 60 3.98 -11.50 -17.97
N LYS A 61 5.13 -12.17 -18.03
CA LYS A 61 5.92 -12.53 -16.84
C LYS A 61 6.40 -11.30 -16.08
N THR A 62 6.87 -10.27 -16.79
CA THR A 62 7.32 -9.02 -16.18
C THR A 62 6.18 -8.33 -15.43
N VAL A 63 4.99 -8.21 -16.04
CA VAL A 63 3.82 -7.61 -15.37
C VAL A 63 3.41 -8.42 -14.14
N ALA A 64 3.38 -9.75 -14.23
CA ALA A 64 3.06 -10.62 -13.09
C ALA A 64 4.06 -10.45 -11.94
N LEU A 65 5.36 -10.41 -12.26
CA LEU A 65 6.42 -10.18 -11.27
C LEU A 65 6.29 -8.80 -10.62
N MET A 66 6.03 -7.74 -11.40
CA MET A 66 5.84 -6.40 -10.86
C MET A 66 4.63 -6.31 -9.92
N ARG A 67 3.52 -6.97 -10.27
CA ARG A 67 2.33 -7.06 -9.41
C ARG A 67 2.64 -7.80 -8.11
N ALA A 68 3.34 -8.93 -8.19
CA ALA A 68 3.73 -9.69 -7.01
C ALA A 68 4.64 -8.88 -6.08
N ARG A 69 5.64 -8.17 -6.64
CA ARG A 69 6.51 -7.29 -5.86
C ARG A 69 5.75 -6.14 -5.21
N ALA A 70 4.83 -5.50 -5.93
CA ALA A 70 3.98 -4.46 -5.34
C ALA A 70 3.14 -4.99 -4.17
N ALA A 71 2.55 -6.18 -4.30
CA ALA A 71 1.80 -6.80 -3.22
C ALA A 71 2.64 -7.07 -1.97
N ILE A 72 3.90 -7.53 -2.14
CA ILE A 72 4.84 -7.75 -1.02
C ILE A 72 5.13 -6.44 -0.29
N LEU A 73 5.41 -5.35 -1.01
CA LEU A 73 5.66 -4.05 -0.39
C LEU A 73 4.45 -3.55 0.40
N TYR A 74 3.25 -3.66 -0.18
CA TYR A 74 2.02 -3.26 0.52
C TYR A 74 1.73 -4.15 1.73
N ALA A 75 1.96 -5.46 1.66
CA ALA A 75 1.76 -6.36 2.78
C ALA A 75 2.63 -5.96 3.99
N ALA A 76 3.91 -5.64 3.75
CA ALA A 76 4.80 -5.17 4.80
C ALA A 76 4.33 -3.85 5.44
N GLU A 77 3.80 -2.90 4.66
CA GLU A 77 3.23 -1.66 5.21
C GLU A 77 1.94 -1.90 6.00
N VAL A 78 1.06 -2.79 5.54
CA VAL A 78 -0.16 -3.18 6.27
C VAL A 78 0.19 -3.84 7.60
N GLU A 79 1.20 -4.71 7.63
CA GLU A 79 1.68 -5.36 8.84
C GLU A 79 2.21 -4.35 9.86
N LYS A 80 3.01 -3.36 9.43
CA LYS A 80 3.43 -2.26 10.32
C LYS A 80 2.24 -1.52 10.91
N LEU A 81 1.26 -1.17 10.07
CA LEU A 81 0.05 -0.47 10.51
C LEU A 81 -0.78 -1.26 11.52
N LEU A 82 -0.77 -2.59 11.44
CA LEU A 82 -1.44 -3.46 12.40
C LEU A 82 -0.89 -3.28 13.83
N TYR A 83 0.42 -3.06 13.96
CA TYR A 83 1.06 -2.79 15.25
C TYR A 83 0.85 -1.34 15.72
N GLU A 84 0.93 -0.38 14.79
CA GLU A 84 0.81 1.04 15.12
C GLU A 84 -0.64 1.45 15.48
N LEU A 85 -1.64 0.90 14.78
CA LEU A 85 -3.06 1.25 14.95
C LEU A 85 -3.73 0.46 16.08
N SER A 86 -3.11 0.44 17.25
CA SER A 86 -3.63 -0.21 18.47
C SER A 86 -4.70 0.61 19.22
N HIS A 87 -5.38 1.53 18.53
CA HIS A 87 -6.31 2.49 19.13
C HIS A 87 -7.50 1.79 19.81
N THR A 88 -7.72 2.10 21.08
CA THR A 88 -8.82 1.53 21.91
C THR A 88 -9.98 2.50 22.12
N GLY A 89 -9.91 3.71 21.57
CA GLY A 89 -10.93 4.74 21.73
C GLY A 89 -12.13 4.58 20.77
N PRO A 90 -13.06 5.55 20.82
CA PRO A 90 -14.27 5.49 20.00
C PRO A 90 -13.93 5.65 18.52
N ILE A 91 -14.35 4.67 17.72
CA ILE A 91 -14.27 4.72 16.26
C ILE A 91 -15.58 5.26 15.65
N SER A 92 -15.58 5.57 14.35
CA SER A 92 -16.79 6.00 13.64
C SER A 92 -17.82 4.86 13.54
N GLN A 93 -19.09 5.19 13.31
CA GLN A 93 -20.13 4.18 13.08
C GLN A 93 -19.87 3.36 11.81
N GLU A 94 -19.38 4.01 10.76
CA GLU A 94 -18.97 3.37 9.51
C GLU A 94 -17.87 2.33 9.76
N MET A 95 -16.84 2.68 10.53
CA MET A 95 -15.76 1.74 10.85
C MET A 95 -16.26 0.57 11.70
N ARG A 96 -17.16 0.79 12.68
CA ARG A 96 -17.80 -0.30 13.44
C ARG A 96 -18.54 -1.27 12.53
N ALA A 97 -19.34 -0.76 11.60
CA ALA A 97 -20.09 -1.59 10.66
C ALA A 97 -19.15 -2.38 9.73
N ALA A 98 -18.07 -1.75 9.27
CA ALA A 98 -17.07 -2.40 8.44
C ALA A 98 -16.35 -3.54 9.20
N VAL A 99 -15.91 -3.31 10.44
CA VAL A 99 -15.26 -4.34 11.27
C VAL A 99 -16.22 -5.50 11.55
N ALA A 100 -17.46 -5.21 11.95
CA ALA A 100 -18.46 -6.22 12.25
C ALA A 100 -18.73 -7.18 11.07
N LYS A 101 -18.57 -6.73 9.82
CA LYS A 101 -18.68 -7.59 8.63
C LYS A 101 -17.63 -8.70 8.60
N TYR A 102 -16.43 -8.44 9.12
CA TYR A 102 -15.31 -9.40 9.10
C TYR A 102 -15.17 -10.17 10.40
N THR A 103 -15.52 -9.56 11.53
CA THR A 103 -15.29 -10.15 12.86
C THR A 103 -16.57 -10.73 13.48
N GLY A 104 -17.74 -10.46 12.89
CA GLY A 104 -19.04 -10.66 13.53
C GLY A 104 -19.29 -9.63 14.64
N GLU A 105 -20.39 -9.80 15.38
CA GLU A 105 -20.63 -9.03 16.62
C GLU A 105 -19.49 -9.26 17.60
N GLN A 106 -18.91 -8.17 18.08
CA GLN A 106 -17.86 -8.19 19.09
C GLN A 106 -18.49 -7.92 20.45
N THR A 107 -18.38 -8.86 21.38
CA THR A 107 -18.76 -8.64 22.77
C THR A 107 -17.69 -7.76 23.43
N PRO A 108 -18.03 -6.58 23.98
CA PRO A 108 -17.06 -5.75 24.69
C PRO A 108 -16.39 -6.54 25.83
N GLY A 109 -15.06 -6.72 25.75
CA GLY A 109 -14.26 -7.44 26.76
C GLY A 109 -13.78 -8.83 26.34
N GLU A 110 -14.35 -9.44 25.29
CA GLU A 110 -13.84 -10.69 24.73
C GLU A 110 -12.81 -10.40 23.64
N ARG A 111 -11.53 -10.66 23.94
CA ARG A 111 -10.46 -10.54 22.95
C ARG A 111 -10.52 -11.73 21.99
N ARG A 112 -11.26 -11.60 20.88
CA ARG A 112 -11.21 -12.58 19.78
C ARG A 112 -10.14 -12.17 18.78
N LYS A 113 -9.03 -12.91 18.72
CA LYS A 113 -8.08 -12.75 17.62
C LYS A 113 -8.73 -13.32 16.36
N VAL A 114 -8.86 -12.49 15.32
CA VAL A 114 -9.59 -12.85 14.09
C VAL A 114 -8.72 -13.66 13.13
N PHE A 115 -7.39 -13.61 13.29
CA PHE A 115 -6.40 -14.13 12.33
C PHE A 115 -5.38 -15.11 12.94
N THR A 116 -5.67 -15.77 14.07
CA THR A 116 -4.69 -16.65 14.75
C THR A 116 -4.51 -18.05 14.17
N ASP A 117 -5.39 -18.47 13.26
CA ASP A 117 -5.40 -19.85 12.78
C ASP A 117 -4.67 -20.02 11.44
N ASP A 118 -4.13 -18.93 10.86
CA ASP A 118 -3.22 -19.01 9.72
C ASP A 118 -1.80 -19.29 10.21
N ALA A 119 -1.21 -20.37 9.70
CA ALA A 119 0.10 -20.88 10.12
C ALA A 119 1.26 -19.85 9.97
N ASP A 120 1.05 -18.78 9.20
CA ASP A 120 2.03 -17.75 8.89
C ASP A 120 1.77 -16.41 9.63
N TYR A 121 0.81 -16.36 10.58
CA TYR A 121 0.51 -15.11 11.30
C TYR A 121 1.59 -14.79 12.35
N GLY A 122 2.54 -13.93 11.97
CA GLY A 122 3.58 -13.39 12.85
C GLY A 122 4.92 -14.15 12.81
N VAL A 123 5.24 -14.79 11.69
CA VAL A 123 6.58 -15.34 11.40
C VAL A 123 7.32 -14.45 10.41
#